data_AF-A0A5C1WNR1-F1
#
_entry.id   AF-A0A5C1WNR1-F1
#
_cell.length_a   1.000
_cell.length_b   1.000
_cell.length_c   1.000
_cell.angle_alpha   90.00
_cell.angle_beta   90.00
_cell.angle_gamma   90.00
#
_symmetry.space_group_name_H-M   'P 1'
#
loop_
_entity.id
_entity.type
_entity.pdbx_description
1 polymer ?
#
loop_
_entity_poly.entity_id
_entity_poly.type
_entity_poly.pdbx_seq_one_letter_code
_entity_poly.pdbx_strand_id
1 'polypeptide(L)' 'MSTPRTIQSYDAEIAIIRENIRQLMEQAAASSGAANEDLLADRIAAQEARLAALQQQMDGTIGTGEGGKSRA' A
#
# COMPACT_ATOMS: atom_id res chain seq x y z
N MET A 1 -19.98 11.00 4.34
CA MET A 1 -20.32 9.57 4.54
C MET A 1 -19.00 8.79 4.46
N SER A 2 -18.28 8.68 5.57
CA SER A 2 -17.05 7.87 5.62
C SER A 2 -17.46 6.44 5.92
N THR A 3 -17.52 5.60 4.89
CA THR A 3 -17.69 4.16 5.08
C THR A 3 -16.48 3.64 5.86
N PRO A 4 -16.67 2.89 6.96
CA PRO A 4 -15.55 2.28 7.65
C PRO A 4 -14.89 1.29 6.67
N ARG A 5 -13.68 1.63 6.21
CA ARG A 5 -12.89 0.74 5.37
C ARG A 5 -12.58 -0.50 6.21
N THR A 6 -13.15 -1.63 5.83
CA THR A 6 -12.93 -2.90 6.53
C THR A 6 -11.52 -3.41 6.26
N ILE A 7 -10.96 -4.23 7.17
CA ILE A 7 -9.62 -4.82 7.02
C ILE A 7 -9.46 -5.55 5.67
N GLN A 8 -10.51 -6.22 5.19
CA GLN A 8 -10.53 -6.86 3.87
C GLN A 8 -10.32 -5.87 2.71
N SER A 9 -10.86 -4.65 2.81
CA SER A 9 -10.64 -3.60 1.80
C SER A 9 -9.20 -3.09 1.81
N TYR A 10 -8.56 -3.01 2.98
CA TYR A 10 -7.15 -2.65 3.06
C TYR A 10 -6.24 -3.76 2.50
N ASP A 11 -6.54 -5.03 2.78
CA ASP A 11 -5.74 -6.15 2.28
C ASP A 11 -5.82 -6.24 0.74
N ALA A 12 -7.02 -6.02 0.18
CA ALA A 12 -7.22 -5.94 -1.27
C ALA A 12 -6.44 -4.77 -1.91
N GLU A 13 -6.49 -3.57 -1.31
CA GLU A 13 -5.71 -2.41 -1.79
C GLU A 13 -4.20 -2.66 -1.69
N ILE A 14 -3.73 -3.29 -0.61
CA ILE A 14 -2.33 -3.70 -0.43
C ILE A 14 -1.90 -4.70 -1.50
N ALA A 15 -2.74 -5.70 -1.80
CA ALA A 15 -2.46 -6.69 -2.84
C ALA A 15 -2.31 -6.03 -4.22
N ILE A 16 -3.18 -5.07 -4.55
CA ILE A 16 -3.11 -4.31 -5.80
C ILE A 16 -1.79 -3.52 -5.88
N ILE A 17 -1.42 -2.80 -4.83
CA ILE A 17 -0.19 -1.99 -4.83
C ILE A 17 1.06 -2.87 -4.95
N ARG A 18 1.10 -3.99 -4.23
CA ARG A 18 2.20 -4.97 -4.33
C ARG A 18 2.34 -5.54 -5.73
N GLU A 19 1.22 -5.86 -6.37
CA GLU A 19 1.23 -6.32 -7.76
C GLU A 19 1.74 -5.25 -8.71
N ASN A 20 1.30 -4.00 -8.56
CA ASN A 20 1.82 -2.90 -9.37
C ASN A 20 3.34 -2.69 -9.17
N ILE A 21 3.86 -2.84 -7.94
CA ILE A 21 5.30 -2.74 -7.67
C ILE A 21 6.06 -3.85 -8.40
N ARG A 22 5.58 -5.10 -8.38
CA ARG A 22 6.20 -6.21 -9.11
C ARG A 22 6.24 -5.95 -10.61
N GLN A 23 5.11 -5.51 -11.19
CA GLN A 23 5.05 -5.18 -12.62
C GLN A 23 5.98 -4.03 -12.99
N LEU A 24 6.14 -3.03 -12.14
CA LEU A 24 7.10 -1.94 -12.36
C LEU A 24 8.55 -2.43 -12.27
N MET A 25 8.86 -3.34 -11.36
CA MET A 25 10.20 -3.97 -11.29
C MET A 25 10.49 -4.80 -12.53
N GLU A 26 9.52 -5.58 -13.03
CA GLU A 26 9.68 -6.33 -14.27
C GLU A 26 9.88 -5.40 -15.48
N GLN A 27 9.12 -4.30 -15.54
CA GLN A 27 9.30 -3.27 -16.57
C GLN A 27 10.66 -2.60 -16.48
N ALA A 28 11.17 -2.35 -15.27
CA ALA A 28 12.50 -1.78 -15.06
C ALA A 28 13.59 -2.75 -15.53
N ALA A 29 13.48 -4.03 -15.15
CA ALA A 29 14.40 -5.07 -15.59
C ALA A 29 14.37 -5.31 -17.10
N ALA A 30 13.22 -5.08 -17.75
CA ALA A 30 13.06 -5.17 -19.20
C ALA A 30 13.44 -3.88 -19.96
N SER A 31 13.57 -2.73 -19.28
CA SER A 31 13.90 -1.46 -19.91
C SER A 31 15.40 -1.34 -20.12
N SER A 32 15.84 -1.19 -21.38
CA SER A 32 17.27 -1.09 -21.73
C SER A 32 17.80 0.36 -21.68
N GLY A 33 17.30 1.22 -20.78
CA GLY A 33 17.70 2.63 -20.75
C GLY A 33 17.57 3.33 -19.40
N ALA A 34 18.63 4.03 -18.98
CA ALA A 34 18.77 4.69 -17.68
C ALA A 34 17.66 5.73 -17.38
N ALA A 35 17.20 6.48 -18.38
CA ALA A 35 16.12 7.45 -18.19
C ALA A 35 14.77 6.80 -17.83
N ASN A 36 14.54 5.56 -18.27
CA ASN A 36 13.36 4.79 -17.90
C ASN A 36 13.53 4.15 -16.52
N GLU A 37 14.74 3.71 -16.17
CA GLU A 37 15.05 3.16 -14.85
C GLU A 37 14.80 4.18 -13.74
N ASP A 38 15.26 5.43 -13.87
CA ASP A 38 15.04 6.47 -12.86
C ASP A 38 13.54 6.78 -12.67
N LEU A 39 12.79 6.92 -13.77
CA LEU A 39 11.35 7.17 -13.71
C LEU A 39 10.58 5.99 -13.09
N LEU A 40 11.00 4.76 -13.39
CA LEU A 40 10.42 3.55 -12.82
C LEU A 40 10.78 3.43 -11.34
N ALA A 41 12.01 3.76 -10.95
CA ALA A 41 12.45 3.80 -9.56
C ALA A 41 11.63 4.81 -8.72
N ASP A 42 11.42 6.02 -9.23
CA ASP A 42 10.57 7.03 -8.58
C ASP A 42 9.13 6.53 -8.38
N ARG A 43 8.56 5.86 -9.39
CA ARG A 43 7.22 5.28 -9.32
C ARG A 43 7.13 4.13 -8.32
N ILE A 44 8.15 3.27 -8.25
CA ILE A 44 8.24 2.19 -7.26
C ILE A 44 8.29 2.81 -5.86
N ALA A 45 9.16 3.80 -5.63
CA ALA A 45 9.28 4.48 -4.34
C ALA A 45 7.97 5.13 -3.89
N ALA A 46 7.24 5.77 -4.81
CA ALA A 46 5.93 6.34 -4.52
C ALA A 46 4.88 5.28 -4.13
N GLN A 47 4.93 4.09 -4.73
CA GLN A 47 4.02 3.00 -4.38
C GLN A 47 4.39 2.30 -3.07
N GLU A 48 5.67 2.14 -2.77
CA GLU A 48 6.16 1.66 -1.48
C GLU A 48 5.74 2.60 -0.34
N ALA A 49 5.84 3.92 -0.55
CA ALA A 49 5.37 4.91 0.43
C ALA A 49 3.85 4.80 0.69
N ARG A 50 3.05 4.56 -0.36
CA ARG A 50 1.60 4.33 -0.23
C ARG A 50 1.31 3.01 0.49
N LEU A 51 2.06 1.96 0.19
CA LEU A 51 1.96 0.66 0.85
C LEU A 51 2.22 0.80 2.36
N ALA A 52 3.30 1.49 2.74
CA ALA A 52 3.63 1.76 4.14
C ALA A 52 2.56 2.59 4.86
N ALA A 53 1.96 3.58 4.17
CA ALA A 53 0.88 4.39 4.73
C ALA A 53 -0.42 3.57 4.94
N LEU A 54 -0.74 2.66 4.02
CA LEU A 54 -1.90 1.77 4.16
C LEU A 54 -1.68 0.71 5.24
N GLN A 55 -0.47 0.18 5.37
CA GLN A 55 -0.12 -0.75 6.44
C GLN A 55 -0.20 -0.09 7.82
N GLN A 56 0.27 1.15 7.98
CA GLN A 56 0.11 1.89 9.23
C GLN A 56 -1.34 2.20 9.56
N GLN A 57 -2.16 2.54 8.56
CA GLN A 57 -3.61 2.73 8.76
C GLN A 57 -4.28 1.42 9.16
N MET A 58 -3.93 0.30 8.50
CA MET A 58 -4.42 -1.02 8.86
C MET A 58 -4.02 -1.38 10.30
N ASP A 59 -2.74 -1.29 10.65
CA ASP A 59 -2.23 -1.62 12.00
C ASP A 59 -2.88 -0.72 13.08
N GLY A 60 -3.03 0.58 12.81
CA GLY A 60 -3.76 1.51 13.66
C GLY A 60 -5.24 1.15 13.82
N THR A 61 -5.90 0.61 12.77
CA THR A 61 -7.27 0.10 12.88
C THR A 61 -7.37 -1.21 13.64
N ILE A 62 -6.35 -2.08 13.60
CA ILE A 62 -6.28 -3.33 14.36
C ILE A 62 -6.02 -3.03 15.85
N GLY A 63 -5.15 -2.05 16.15
CA GLY A 63 -4.87 -1.58 17.52
C GLY A 63 -6.00 -0.78 18.18
N THR A 64 -6.93 -0.21 17.40
CA THR A 64 -8.09 0.54 17.92
C THR A 64 -9.33 -0.35 18.12
N GLY A 65 -9.22 -1.66 17.89
CA GLY A 65 -10.32 -2.63 17.99
C GLY A 65 -10.77 -3.04 19.41
N GLU A 66 -10.04 -2.68 20.48
CA GLU A 66 -10.33 -3.16 21.86
C GLU A 66 -10.58 -2.06 22.91
N GLY A 67 -11.04 -0.85 22.53
CA GLY A 67 -11.26 0.24 23.49
C GLY A 67 -12.71 0.75 23.66
N GLY A 68 -13.66 0.32 22.84
CA GLY A 68 -14.90 1.09 22.60
C GLY A 68 -16.22 0.52 23.11
N LYS A 69 -16.24 -0.60 23.86
CA LYS A 69 -17.47 -1.08 24.52
C LYS A 69 -17.18 -1.59 25.93
N SER A 70 -17.69 -0.84 26.91
CA SER A 70 -18.04 -1.23 28.30
C SER A 70 -17.21 -0.57 29.40
N ARG A 71 -17.88 0.38 30.08
CA ARG A 71 -18.00 0.59 31.55
C ARG A 71 -18.25 2.08 31.76
N ALA A 72 -19.24 2.54 32.51
CA ALA A 72 -20.42 1.99 33.17
C ALA A 72 -21.36 3.20 33.36
#